data_AF-A0AAE2W2R6-F1
#
_entry.id   AF-A0AAE2W2R6-F1
#
_cell.length_a   1.000
_cell.length_b   1.000
_cell.length_c   1.000
_cell.angle_alpha   90.00
_cell.angle_beta   90.00
_cell.angle_gamma   90.00
#
_symmetry.space_group_name_H-M   'P 1'
#
loop_
_entity.id
_entity.type
_entity.pdbx_description
1 polymer ?
#
loop_
_entity_poly.entity_id
_entity_poly.type
_entity_poly.pdbx_seq_one_letter_code
_entity_poly.pdbx_strand_id
1 'polypeptide(L)'
;MPIPMDPAHCVDVPAGPLIFVVESRRLTDEAINSNAVERGRPDATYDSGIDDEGACVHVLSAGDRSEHLRFDCFDNEPHYHYIRQADQQNVVVRFDQFAEGDARDWTLGRLRSRLPHMLGFLGLTELADAVQATDLEPAVAEVERLLSR
;
A
#
# COMPACT_ATOMS: atom_id res chain seq x y z
N MET A 1 1.86 -1.72 13.01
CA MET A 1 0.45 -2.11 12.83
C MET A 1 -0.15 -1.19 11.79
N PRO A 2 -0.83 -1.68 10.74
CA PRO A 2 -1.37 -0.80 9.71
C PRO A 2 -2.51 0.02 10.29
N ILE A 3 -2.48 1.33 10.06
CA ILE A 3 -3.65 2.21 10.21
C ILE A 3 -4.67 1.77 9.14
N PRO A 4 -5.95 1.58 9.49
CA PRO A 4 -6.98 1.23 8.52
C PRO A 4 -7.10 2.29 7.40
N MET A 5 -7.56 1.86 6.23
CA MET A 5 -7.98 2.78 5.17
C MET A 5 -9.14 3.66 5.66
N ASP A 6 -9.16 4.93 5.26
CA ASP A 6 -10.36 5.76 5.34
C ASP A 6 -11.20 5.60 4.06
N PRO A 7 -12.38 4.95 4.11
CA PRO A 7 -13.22 4.74 2.94
C PRO A 7 -13.65 6.03 2.23
N ALA A 8 -13.71 7.16 2.95
CA ALA A 8 -14.07 8.46 2.35
C ALA A 8 -13.01 8.99 1.38
N HIS A 9 -11.77 8.51 1.52
CA HIS A 9 -10.62 8.91 0.70
C HIS A 9 -10.13 7.81 -0.23
N CYS A 10 -10.86 6.68 -0.32
CA CYS A 10 -10.51 5.54 -1.14
C CYS A 10 -11.23 5.51 -2.49
N VAL A 11 -10.50 5.13 -3.53
CA VAL A 11 -11.05 4.78 -4.84
C VAL A 11 -10.60 3.36 -5.20
N ASP A 12 -11.57 2.45 -5.34
CA ASP A 12 -11.34 1.08 -5.78
C ASP A 12 -11.15 1.03 -7.31
N VAL A 13 -10.12 0.30 -7.76
CA VAL A 13 -9.79 0.02 -9.15
C VAL A 13 -9.71 -1.50 -9.33
N PRO A 14 -10.75 -2.14 -9.93
CA PRO A 14 -10.73 -3.56 -10.21
C PRO A 14 -9.60 -3.96 -11.16
N ALA A 15 -8.86 -5.01 -10.82
CA ALA A 15 -7.63 -5.40 -11.51
C ALA A 15 -7.53 -6.94 -11.66
N GLY A 16 -8.60 -7.56 -12.18
CA GLY A 16 -8.69 -9.01 -12.36
C GLY A 16 -8.73 -9.76 -11.02
N PRO A 17 -7.71 -10.56 -10.67
CA PRO A 17 -7.66 -11.25 -9.38
C PRO A 17 -7.41 -10.30 -8.18
N LEU A 18 -7.12 -9.03 -8.47
CA LEU A 18 -6.84 -7.99 -7.48
C LEU A 18 -7.85 -6.85 -7.50
N ILE A 19 -7.82 -6.05 -6.45
CA ILE A 19 -8.35 -4.69 -6.41
C ILE A 19 -7.18 -3.80 -5.98
N PHE A 20 -6.87 -2.78 -6.77
CA PHE A 20 -6.05 -1.68 -6.29
C PHE A 20 -6.96 -0.68 -5.58
N VAL A 21 -6.58 -0.20 -4.41
CA VAL A 21 -7.27 0.91 -3.75
C VAL A 21 -6.29 2.08 -3.71
N VAL A 22 -6.68 3.22 -4.26
CA VAL A 22 -5.91 4.46 -4.15
C VAL A 22 -6.54 5.30 -3.05
N GLU A 23 -5.78 5.57 -2.00
CA GLU A 23 -6.21 6.37 -0.84
C GLU A 23 -5.40 7.65 -0.75
N SER A 24 -6.04 8.80 -0.61
CA SER A 24 -5.35 10.02 -0.15
C SER A 24 -5.25 10.00 1.36
N ARG A 25 -4.03 10.00 1.91
CA ARG A 25 -3.81 9.87 3.34
C ARG A 25 -2.93 11.00 3.87
N ARG A 26 -3.33 11.54 5.01
CA ARG A 26 -2.47 12.31 5.90
C ARG A 26 -2.13 11.45 7.11
N LEU A 27 -0.85 11.34 7.42
CA LEU A 27 -0.31 10.59 8.53
C LEU A 27 0.23 11.57 9.57
N THR A 28 -0.40 11.59 10.75
CA THR A 28 0.04 12.41 11.87
C THR A 28 0.36 11.54 13.09
N ASP A 29 1.16 12.06 14.02
CA ASP A 29 1.36 11.43 15.33
C ASP A 29 0.00 11.13 16.02
N GLU A 30 -0.97 12.04 15.92
CA GLU A 30 -2.34 11.83 16.44
C GLU A 30 -3.02 10.62 15.80
N ALA A 31 -2.95 10.47 14.48
CA ALA A 31 -3.53 9.32 13.78
C ALA A 31 -2.86 8.01 14.18
N ILE A 32 -1.53 8.01 14.33
CA ILE A 32 -0.76 6.84 14.78
C ILE A 32 -1.15 6.45 16.21
N ASN A 33 -1.16 7.43 17.12
CA ASN A 33 -1.49 7.23 18.53
C ASN A 33 -2.94 6.75 18.70
N SER A 34 -3.88 7.32 17.96
CA SER A 34 -5.29 6.92 18.01
C SER A 34 -5.48 5.46 17.59
N ASN A 35 -4.87 5.04 16.47
CA ASN A 35 -4.89 3.63 16.03
C ASN A 35 -4.19 2.69 17.03
N ALA A 36 -3.13 3.15 17.71
CA ALA A 36 -2.48 2.35 18.74
C ALA A 36 -3.40 2.10 19.94
N VAL A 37 -4.11 3.14 20.40
CA VAL A 37 -5.10 3.04 21.49
C VAL A 37 -6.25 2.10 21.11
N GLU A 38 -6.85 2.27 19.94
CA GLU A 38 -7.96 1.42 19.46
C GLU A 38 -7.57 -0.06 19.37
N ARG A 39 -6.31 -0.34 19.08
CA ARG A 39 -5.76 -1.71 19.04
C ARG A 39 -5.22 -2.21 20.38
N GLY A 40 -5.54 -1.51 21.49
CA GLY A 40 -5.20 -1.94 22.84
C GLY A 40 -3.72 -1.75 23.21
N ARG A 41 -3.03 -0.78 22.60
CA ARG A 41 -1.64 -0.41 22.90
C ARG A 41 -1.52 1.07 23.31
N PRO A 42 -2.16 1.50 24.40
CA PRO A 42 -2.17 2.90 24.82
C PRO A 42 -0.79 3.44 25.23
N ASP A 43 0.15 2.57 25.58
CA ASP A 43 1.51 2.95 25.99
C ASP A 43 2.43 3.28 24.80
N ALA A 44 2.01 2.97 23.56
CA ALA A 44 2.73 3.36 22.36
C ALA A 44 2.42 4.83 22.03
N THR A 45 3.25 5.74 22.56
CA THR A 45 3.16 7.17 22.28
C THR A 45 4.22 7.57 21.27
N TYR A 46 3.76 8.17 20.18
CA TYR A 46 4.57 8.79 19.14
C TYR A 46 4.45 10.31 19.32
N ASP A 47 5.57 10.96 19.60
CA ASP A 47 5.73 12.43 19.71
C ASP A 47 6.97 12.82 18.88
N SER A 48 6.93 12.40 17.62
CA SER A 48 8.02 12.55 16.65
C SER A 48 7.87 13.81 15.80
N GLY A 49 6.72 14.47 15.88
CA GLY A 49 6.32 15.54 14.98
C GLY A 49 5.95 15.04 13.58
N ILE A 50 5.49 13.78 13.43
CA ILE A 50 5.10 13.27 12.12
C ILE A 50 3.86 14.04 11.65
N ASP A 51 4.00 14.65 10.48
CA ASP A 51 2.94 15.24 9.68
C ASP A 51 3.36 15.06 8.21
N ASP A 52 2.92 13.95 7.63
CA ASP A 52 3.21 13.60 6.25
C ASP A 52 1.91 13.34 5.50
N GLU A 53 1.95 13.45 4.18
CA GLU A 53 0.78 13.21 3.36
C GLU A 53 1.15 12.66 2.00
N GLY A 54 0.18 12.04 1.35
CA GLY A 54 0.35 11.52 0.00
C GLY A 54 -0.63 10.41 -0.32
N ALA A 55 -0.41 9.78 -1.46
CA ALA A 55 -1.26 8.70 -1.92
C ALA A 55 -0.73 7.35 -1.43
N CYS A 56 -1.62 6.50 -0.94
CA CYS A 56 -1.37 5.09 -0.68
C CYS A 56 -1.97 4.26 -1.81
N VAL A 57 -1.22 3.30 -2.35
CA VAL A 57 -1.74 2.28 -3.25
C VAL A 57 -1.76 0.94 -2.54
N HIS A 58 -2.96 0.47 -2.22
CA HIS A 58 -3.18 -0.82 -1.58
C HIS A 58 -3.43 -1.89 -2.64
N VAL A 59 -2.84 -3.06 -2.46
CA VAL A 59 -3.06 -4.23 -3.31
C VAL A 59 -3.80 -5.29 -2.54
N LEU A 60 -5.07 -5.50 -2.91
CA LEU A 60 -5.99 -6.41 -2.24
C LEU A 60 -6.35 -7.59 -3.15
N SER A 61 -6.60 -8.75 -2.56
CA SER A 61 -7.31 -9.85 -3.23
C SER A 61 -8.73 -9.45 -3.59
N ALA A 62 -9.19 -9.73 -4.81
CA ALA A 62 -10.56 -9.41 -5.23
C ALA A 62 -11.63 -10.22 -4.47
N GLY A 63 -11.31 -11.45 -4.07
CA GLY A 63 -12.27 -12.38 -3.45
C GLY A 63 -12.64 -12.03 -2.00
N ASP A 64 -11.66 -11.67 -1.19
CA ASP A 64 -11.83 -11.46 0.26
C ASP A 64 -11.32 -10.10 0.76
N ARG A 65 -10.81 -9.25 -0.15
CA ARG A 65 -10.22 -7.94 0.15
C ARG A 65 -9.04 -8.00 1.13
N SER A 66 -8.38 -9.15 1.26
CA SER A 66 -7.14 -9.26 2.03
C SER A 66 -6.05 -8.40 1.40
N GLU A 67 -5.44 -7.51 2.18
CA GLU A 67 -4.37 -6.62 1.75
C GLU A 67 -3.00 -7.31 1.84
N HIS A 68 -2.21 -7.26 0.78
CA HIS A 68 -0.91 -7.96 0.70
C HIS A 68 0.28 -7.01 0.56
N LEU A 69 0.07 -5.94 -0.19
CA LEU A 69 1.07 -4.89 -0.41
C LEU A 69 0.41 -3.54 -0.21
N ARG A 70 1.20 -2.60 0.28
CA ARG A 70 0.82 -1.19 0.29
C ARG A 70 2.01 -0.32 -0.06
N PHE A 71 1.84 0.59 -1.01
CA PHE A 71 2.85 1.58 -1.37
C PHE A 71 2.40 2.93 -0.82
N ASP A 72 3.10 3.43 0.19
CA ASP A 72 2.84 4.72 0.81
C ASP A 72 3.74 5.75 0.10
N CYS A 73 3.19 6.43 -0.90
CA CYS A 73 3.87 7.44 -1.72
C CYS A 73 3.74 8.82 -1.05
N PHE A 74 4.22 8.91 0.19
CA PHE A 74 4.21 10.15 0.97
C PHE A 74 5.30 11.12 0.51
N ASP A 75 5.09 12.39 0.80
CA ASP A 75 5.96 13.49 0.36
C ASP A 75 7.32 13.50 1.10
N ASN A 76 7.37 13.08 2.37
CA ASN A 76 8.60 13.14 3.17
C ASN A 76 9.24 11.77 3.42
N GLU A 77 8.44 10.76 3.77
CA GLU A 77 8.93 9.42 4.10
C GLU A 77 8.21 8.34 3.27
N PRO A 78 8.40 8.31 1.94
CA PRO A 78 7.85 7.24 1.13
C PRO A 78 8.39 5.87 1.59
N HIS A 79 7.54 4.86 1.52
CA HIS A 79 7.90 3.49 1.88
C HIS A 79 6.84 2.53 1.35
N TYR A 80 7.07 1.23 1.51
CA TYR A 80 6.06 0.24 1.18
C TYR A 80 6.03 -0.90 2.19
N HIS A 81 4.92 -1.63 2.20
CA HIS A 81 4.66 -2.68 3.16
C HIS A 81 4.48 -4.02 2.46
N TYR A 82 5.06 -5.06 3.05
CA TYR A 82 4.62 -6.43 2.87
C TYR A 82 3.71 -6.81 4.04
N ILE A 83 2.44 -7.06 3.77
CA ILE A 83 1.45 -7.42 4.77
C ILE A 83 1.30 -8.94 4.76
N ARG A 84 1.93 -9.59 5.74
CA ARG A 84 1.87 -11.04 5.92
C ARG A 84 0.67 -11.39 6.79
N GLN A 85 -0.47 -11.64 6.14
CA GLN A 85 -1.73 -11.97 6.83
C GLN A 85 -1.59 -13.21 7.73
N ALA A 86 -0.92 -14.27 7.25
CA ALA A 86 -0.72 -15.51 8.00
C ALA A 86 0.01 -15.31 9.34
N ASP A 87 0.97 -14.38 9.38
CA ASP A 87 1.78 -14.10 10.56
C ASP A 87 1.29 -12.87 11.35
N GLN A 88 0.24 -12.20 10.87
CA GLN A 88 -0.22 -10.90 11.35
C GLN A 88 0.90 -9.84 11.41
N GLN A 89 1.80 -9.85 10.40
CA GLN A 89 2.95 -8.95 10.36
C GLN A 89 2.82 -7.89 9.26
N ASN A 90 3.18 -6.66 9.62
CA ASN A 90 3.30 -5.54 8.69
C ASN A 90 4.76 -5.14 8.56
N VAL A 91 5.41 -5.57 7.49
CA VAL A 91 6.85 -5.34 7.27
C VAL A 91 7.03 -4.07 6.45
N VAL A 92 7.55 -3.03 7.09
CA VAL A 92 7.89 -1.76 6.46
C VAL A 92 9.23 -1.89 5.75
N VAL A 93 9.27 -1.55 4.47
CA VAL A 93 10.50 -1.42 3.69
C VAL A 93 10.72 0.05 3.37
N ARG A 94 11.85 0.58 3.84
CA ARG A 94 12.26 1.97 3.60
C ARG A 94 12.54 2.19 2.12
N PHE A 95 12.12 3.34 1.60
CA PHE A 95 12.38 3.76 0.24
C PHE A 95 13.45 4.85 0.23
N ASP A 96 14.50 4.68 -0.56
CA ASP A 96 15.50 5.72 -0.78
C ASP A 96 15.11 6.55 -2.00
N GLN A 97 14.33 7.61 -1.76
CA GLN A 97 13.84 8.49 -2.83
C GLN A 97 14.95 9.22 -3.58
N PHE A 98 16.14 9.36 -3.00
CA PHE A 98 17.26 10.01 -3.67
C PHE A 98 17.95 9.07 -4.66
N ALA A 99 17.96 7.77 -4.39
CA ALA A 99 18.48 6.75 -5.29
C ALA A 99 17.45 6.26 -6.31
N GLU A 100 16.20 6.10 -5.88
CA GLU A 100 15.14 5.44 -6.66
C GLU A 100 14.24 6.42 -7.42
N GLY A 101 14.27 7.72 -7.07
CA GLY A 101 13.45 8.77 -7.70
C GLY A 101 12.06 8.91 -7.09
N ASP A 102 11.09 9.31 -7.91
CA ASP A 102 9.71 9.56 -7.48
C ASP A 102 9.01 8.24 -7.07
N ALA A 103 8.41 8.22 -5.87
CA ALA A 103 7.80 7.04 -5.31
C ALA A 103 6.53 6.59 -6.06
N ARG A 104 5.79 7.51 -6.69
CA ARG A 104 4.60 7.21 -7.48
C ARG A 104 5.00 6.53 -8.78
N ASP A 105 5.99 7.08 -9.48
CA ASP A 105 6.55 6.49 -10.70
C ASP A 105 7.15 5.10 -10.42
N TRP A 106 7.90 4.98 -9.33
CA TRP A 106 8.47 3.70 -8.91
C TRP A 106 7.38 2.66 -8.61
N THR A 107 6.34 3.06 -7.89
CA THR A 107 5.18 2.21 -7.56
C THR A 107 4.50 1.70 -8.83
N LEU A 108 4.18 2.59 -9.77
CA LEU A 108 3.60 2.21 -11.07
C LEU A 108 4.51 1.22 -11.81
N GLY A 109 5.82 1.45 -11.79
CA GLY A 109 6.81 0.51 -12.32
C GLY A 109 6.75 -0.87 -11.67
N ARG A 110 6.54 -0.96 -10.34
CA ARG A 110 6.38 -2.23 -9.63
C ARG A 110 5.07 -2.94 -10.00
N LEU A 111 3.95 -2.20 -10.04
CA LEU A 111 2.67 -2.76 -10.45
C LEU A 111 2.75 -3.39 -11.84
N ARG A 112 3.41 -2.72 -12.80
CA ARG A 112 3.58 -3.22 -14.18
C ARG A 112 4.50 -4.43 -14.32
N SER A 113 5.60 -4.47 -13.56
CA SER A 113 6.72 -5.38 -13.89
C SER A 113 7.17 -6.33 -12.79
N ARG A 114 6.76 -6.11 -11.53
CA ARG A 114 7.25 -6.88 -10.39
C ARG A 114 6.16 -7.42 -9.48
N LEU A 115 4.91 -6.99 -9.65
CA LEU A 115 3.82 -7.38 -8.77
C LEU A 115 3.68 -8.90 -8.56
N PRO A 116 3.73 -9.77 -9.61
CA PRO A 116 3.74 -11.22 -9.42
C PRO A 116 4.89 -11.70 -8.53
N HIS A 117 6.10 -11.17 -8.70
CA HIS A 117 7.26 -11.57 -7.90
C HIS A 117 7.13 -11.15 -6.43
N MET A 118 6.56 -9.97 -6.18
CA MET A 118 6.32 -9.47 -4.82
C MET A 118 5.25 -10.31 -4.11
N LEU A 119 4.19 -10.71 -4.80
CA LEU A 119 3.17 -11.63 -4.27
C LEU A 119 3.75 -13.04 -4.05
N GLY A 120 4.60 -13.52 -4.96
CA GLY A 120 5.33 -14.77 -4.80
C GLY A 120 6.26 -14.77 -3.57
N PHE A 121 6.91 -13.65 -3.27
CA PHE A 121 7.71 -13.48 -2.05
C PHE A 121 6.86 -13.62 -0.77
N LEU A 122 5.58 -13.25 -0.80
CA LEU A 122 4.63 -13.48 0.28
C LEU A 122 4.11 -14.92 0.36
N GLY A 123 4.55 -15.82 -0.54
CA GLY A 123 4.06 -17.19 -0.65
C GLY A 123 2.70 -17.32 -1.35
N LEU A 124 2.21 -16.25 -1.99
CA LEU A 124 0.91 -16.21 -2.66
C LEU A 124 1.03 -16.70 -4.11
N THR A 125 1.58 -17.90 -4.31
CA THR A 125 1.95 -18.41 -5.65
C THR A 125 0.78 -18.45 -6.62
N GLU A 126 -0.39 -18.96 -6.20
CA GLU A 126 -1.56 -19.03 -7.09
C GLU A 126 -2.06 -17.64 -7.51
N LEU A 127 -2.05 -16.68 -6.58
CA LEU A 127 -2.42 -15.30 -6.88
C LEU A 127 -1.38 -14.65 -7.79
N ALA A 128 -0.09 -14.89 -7.55
CA ALA A 128 1.00 -14.39 -8.39
C ALA A 128 0.88 -14.91 -9.83
N ASP A 129 0.59 -16.20 -10.02
CA ASP A 129 0.37 -16.79 -11.34
C ASP A 129 -0.85 -16.21 -12.04
N ALA A 130 -1.96 -16.02 -11.30
CA ALA A 130 -3.16 -15.38 -11.83
C ALA A 130 -2.90 -13.93 -12.27
N VAL A 131 -2.13 -13.17 -11.48
CA VAL A 131 -1.72 -11.80 -11.81
C VAL A 131 -0.81 -11.79 -13.03
N GLN A 132 0.15 -12.71 -13.13
CA GLN A 132 1.05 -12.84 -14.26
C GLN A 132 0.32 -13.15 -15.58
N ALA A 133 -0.81 -13.86 -15.49
CA ALA A 133 -1.67 -14.19 -16.62
C ALA A 133 -2.72 -13.11 -16.96
N THR A 134 -2.81 -12.04 -16.17
CA THR A 134 -3.79 -10.97 -16.34
C THR A 134 -3.14 -9.72 -16.92
N ASP A 135 -3.79 -9.11 -17.92
CA ASP A 135 -3.41 -7.77 -18.36
C ASP A 135 -3.86 -6.73 -17.33
N LEU A 136 -2.89 -6.24 -16.54
CA LEU A 136 -3.13 -5.23 -15.52
C LEU A 136 -3.03 -3.79 -16.04
N GLU A 137 -2.57 -3.56 -17.27
CA GLU A 137 -2.27 -2.20 -17.75
C GLU A 137 -3.48 -1.25 -17.66
N PRO A 138 -4.72 -1.65 -18.00
CA PRO A 138 -5.87 -0.77 -17.85
C PRO A 138 -6.10 -0.30 -16.40
N ALA A 139 -5.90 -1.20 -15.43
CA ALA A 139 -6.04 -0.87 -14.02
C ALA A 139 -4.88 -0.01 -13.52
N VAL A 140 -3.65 -0.29 -13.96
CA VAL A 140 -2.48 0.50 -13.57
C VAL A 140 -2.54 1.91 -14.17
N ALA A 141 -3.02 2.06 -15.40
CA ALA A 141 -3.24 3.38 -16.01
C ALA A 141 -4.29 4.22 -15.25
N GLU A 142 -5.33 3.58 -14.70
CA GLU A 142 -6.29 4.27 -13.85
C GLU A 142 -5.68 4.67 -12.50
N VAL A 143 -4.84 3.82 -11.90
CA VAL A 143 -4.06 4.18 -10.71
C VAL A 143 -3.17 5.39 -11.00
N GLU A 144 -2.41 5.39 -12.10
CA GLU A 144 -1.58 6.53 -12.54
C GLU A 144 -2.40 7.82 -12.66
N ARG A 145 -3.58 7.73 -13.27
CA ARG A 145 -4.52 8.87 -13.40
C ARG A 145 -5.03 9.36 -12.05
N LEU A 146 -5.15 8.49 -11.04
CA LEU A 146 -5.58 8.85 -9.68
C LEU A 146 -4.42 9.44 -8.86
N LEU A 147 -3.19 8.97 -9.07
CA LEU A 147 -1.98 9.49 -8.40
C LEU A 147 -1.56 10.89 -8.89
N SER A 148 -2.05 11.30 -10.07
CA SER A 148 -1.77 12.62 -10.67
C SER A 148 -2.77 13.71 -10.26
N ARG A 149 -3.72 13.42 -9.37
CA ARG A 149 -4.79 14.33 -8.95
C ARG A 149 -4.44 15.15 -7.72
#